data_AF-A0A6P1BY05-F1
#
_entry.id   AF-A0A6P1BY05-F1
#
_cell.length_a   1.000
_cell.length_b   1.000
_cell.length_c   1.000
_cell.angle_alpha   90.00
_cell.angle_beta   90.00
_cell.angle_gamma   90.00
#
_symmetry.space_group_name_H-M   'P 1'
#
loop_
_entity.id
_entity.type
_entity.pdbx_description
1 polymer ?
#
loop_
_entity_poly.entity_id
_entity_poly.type
_entity_poly.pdbx_seq_one_letter_code
_entity_poly.pdbx_strand_id
1 'polypeptide(L)'
;KFLRTGIGRIIRDIRRKIDGDTALEARFGPLLGLAQQVRSQDRHQRGPRVYALHAPEVECIGKGKARAPYEFGCKVSIATPVTSPKGG
;
A
#
# COMPACT_ATOMS: atom_id res chain seq x y z
N LYS A 1 3.42 -4.60 -19.79
CA LYS A 1 4.89 -4.38 -19.75
C LYS A 1 5.27 -2.95 -19.36
N PHE A 2 4.48 -1.92 -19.73
CA PHE A 2 4.77 -0.51 -19.48
C PHE A 2 4.88 -0.12 -17.99
N LEU A 3 3.99 -0.60 -17.13
CA LEU A 3 3.95 -0.21 -15.71
C LEU A 3 5.23 -0.56 -14.95
N ARG A 4 5.77 -1.78 -15.10
CA ARG A 4 7.01 -2.18 -14.41
C ARG A 4 8.22 -1.34 -14.84
N THR A 5 8.32 -1.03 -16.13
CA THR A 5 9.42 -0.21 -16.67
C THR A 5 9.27 1.25 -16.24
N GLY A 6 8.05 1.81 -16.32
CA GLY A 6 7.74 3.18 -15.92
C GLY A 6 7.99 3.42 -14.43
N ILE A 7 7.48 2.54 -13.56
CA ILE A 7 7.73 2.61 -12.12
C ILE A 7 9.23 2.51 -11.82
N GLY A 8 9.94 1.58 -12.49
CA GLY A 8 11.39 1.46 -12.34
C GLY A 8 12.15 2.74 -12.69
N ARG A 9 11.70 3.47 -13.73
CA ARG A 9 12.28 4.76 -14.10
C ARG A 9 12.04 5.81 -13.03
N ILE A 10 10.80 5.93 -12.53
CA ILE A 10 10.43 6.90 -11.49
C ILE A 10 11.21 6.66 -10.20
N ILE A 11 11.32 5.40 -9.75
CA ILE A 11 12.10 5.03 -8.56
C ILE A 11 13.56 5.50 -8.69
N ARG A 12 14.20 5.26 -9.84
CA ARG A 12 15.59 5.69 -10.07
C ARG A 12 15.72 7.21 -10.12
N ASP A 13 14.77 7.89 -10.75
CA ASP A 13 14.81 9.35 -10.86
C ASP A 13 14.66 10.03 -9.50
N ILE A 14 13.71 9.56 -8.67
CA ILE A 14 13.53 10.08 -7.31
C ILE A 14 14.78 9.82 -6.48
N ARG A 15 15.33 8.59 -6.50
CA ARG A 15 16.56 8.26 -5.77
C ARG A 15 17.71 9.18 -6.14
N ARG A 16 17.93 9.43 -7.43
CA ARG A 16 18.98 10.34 -7.89
C ARG A 16 18.75 11.79 -7.45
N LYS A 17 17.50 12.23 -7.35
CA LYS A 17 17.16 13.61 -6.94
C LYS A 17 17.32 13.88 -5.45
N ILE A 18 17.24 12.83 -4.63
CA ILE A 18 17.34 12.94 -3.17
C ILE A 18 18.70 12.46 -2.64
N ASP A 19 19.55 11.92 -3.51
CA ASP A 19 20.85 11.35 -3.16
C ASP A 19 21.71 12.37 -2.40
N GLY A 20 22.12 12.01 -1.18
CA GLY A 20 22.93 12.86 -0.31
C GLY A 20 22.14 13.82 0.58
N ASP A 21 20.81 13.91 0.42
CA ASP A 21 19.93 14.60 1.37
C ASP A 21 19.26 13.60 2.31
N THR A 22 19.89 13.40 3.47
CA THR A 22 19.43 12.44 4.49
C THR A 22 17.98 12.66 4.95
N ALA A 23 17.50 13.90 4.96
CA ALA A 23 16.14 14.23 5.38
C ALA A 23 15.13 13.80 4.31
N LEU A 24 15.43 14.06 3.04
CA LEU A 24 14.59 13.61 1.93
C LEU A 24 14.63 12.09 1.76
N GLU A 25 15.81 11.48 1.91
CA GLU A 25 15.96 10.02 1.87
C GLU A 25 15.09 9.33 2.94
N ALA A 26 15.13 9.83 4.18
CA ALA A 26 14.28 9.30 5.25
C ALA A 26 12.79 9.49 4.95
N ARG A 27 12.40 10.66 4.42
CA ARG A 27 11.00 10.96 4.08
C ARG A 27 10.45 10.09 2.96
N PHE A 28 11.23 9.87 1.90
CA PHE A 28 10.80 9.08 0.74
C PHE A 28 11.03 7.57 0.90
N GLY A 29 11.85 7.15 1.86
CA GLY A 29 12.18 5.73 2.12
C GLY A 29 10.97 4.80 2.13
N PRO A 30 9.92 5.06 2.95
CA PRO A 30 8.73 4.22 3.00
C PRO A 30 8.00 4.09 1.65
N LEU A 31 7.80 5.22 0.96
CA LEU A 31 7.13 5.24 -0.35
C LEU A 31 7.95 4.53 -1.43
N LEU A 32 9.27 4.71 -1.44
CA LEU A 32 10.17 4.00 -2.35
C LEU A 32 10.17 2.50 -2.07
N GLY A 33 10.07 2.09 -0.81
CA GLY A 33 9.90 0.69 -0.40
C GLY A 33 8.62 0.08 -0.99
N LEU A 34 7.48 0.76 -0.82
CA LEU A 34 6.21 0.33 -1.41
C LEU A 34 6.27 0.27 -2.94
N ALA A 35 6.87 1.27 -3.59
CA ALA A 35 7.04 1.29 -5.05
C ALA A 35 7.91 0.14 -5.56
N GLN A 36 8.97 -0.22 -4.82
CA GLN A 36 9.79 -1.40 -5.12
C GLN A 36 8.96 -2.69 -4.99
N GLN A 37 8.17 -2.82 -3.92
CA GLN A 37 7.29 -3.96 -3.72
C GLN A 37 6.32 -4.10 -4.89
N VAL A 38 5.58 -3.04 -5.25
CA VAL A 38 4.67 -3.02 -6.42
C VAL A 38 5.37 -3.42 -7.72
N ARG A 39 6.61 -2.97 -7.94
CA ARG A 39 7.39 -3.33 -9.13
C ARG A 39 7.76 -4.81 -9.16
N SER A 40 8.08 -5.39 -8.01
CA SER A 40 8.47 -6.81 -7.86
C SER A 40 7.27 -7.77 -7.80
N GLN A 41 6.09 -7.29 -7.39
CA GLN A 41 4.89 -8.09 -7.24
C GLN A 41 4.52 -8.82 -8.53
N ASP A 42 4.42 -10.16 -8.45
CA ASP A 42 4.00 -11.00 -9.56
C ASP A 42 2.50 -11.23 -9.57
N ARG A 43 1.94 -11.46 -10.76
CA ARG A 43 0.50 -11.67 -10.94
C ARG A 43 0.00 -12.87 -10.12
N HIS A 44 0.83 -13.88 -9.86
CA HIS A 44 0.43 -15.13 -9.21
C HIS A 44 1.04 -15.33 -7.81
N GLN A 45 1.66 -14.28 -7.26
CA GLN A 45 2.19 -14.28 -5.89
C GLN A 45 1.09 -14.55 -4.85
N ARG A 46 1.37 -15.42 -3.88
CA ARG A 46 0.54 -15.61 -2.68
C ARG A 46 1.02 -14.66 -1.57
N GLY A 47 0.11 -14.28 -0.68
CA GLY A 47 0.40 -13.37 0.43
C GLY A 47 0.05 -11.91 0.15
N PRO A 48 0.49 -10.98 1.02
CA PRO A 48 0.11 -9.58 0.97
C PRO A 48 0.46 -8.89 -0.35
N ARG A 49 -0.44 -8.04 -0.83
CA ARG A 49 -0.27 -7.26 -2.06
C ARG A 49 -0.63 -5.82 -1.81
N VAL A 50 0.15 -4.91 -2.36
CA VAL A 50 -0.17 -3.48 -2.39
C VAL A 50 -1.14 -3.24 -3.54
N TYR A 51 -2.37 -2.84 -3.21
CA TYR A 51 -3.41 -2.45 -4.16
C TYR A 51 -3.45 -0.95 -4.41
N ALA A 52 -3.08 -0.13 -3.42
CA ALA A 52 -2.99 1.32 -3.52
C ALA A 52 -1.71 1.84 -2.84
N LEU A 53 -0.92 2.66 -3.54
CA LEU A 53 0.33 3.22 -2.99
C LEU A 53 0.09 4.23 -1.86
N HIS A 54 -1.01 4.97 -1.92
CA HIS A 54 -1.37 5.98 -0.92
C HIS A 54 -2.09 5.41 0.30
N ALA A 55 -2.54 4.16 0.23
CA ALA A 55 -3.26 3.45 1.29
C ALA A 55 -2.79 1.98 1.32
N PRO A 56 -1.56 1.71 1.78
CA PRO A 56 -0.96 0.38 1.77
C PRO A 56 -1.70 -0.66 2.63
N GLU A 57 -2.54 -0.20 3.55
CA GLU A 57 -3.44 -1.02 4.39
C GLU A 57 -4.66 -1.57 3.65
N VAL A 58 -4.94 -1.09 2.43
CA VAL A 58 -6.07 -1.56 1.62
C VAL A 58 -5.83 -2.98 1.14
N GLU A 59 -6.76 -3.87 1.46
CA GLU A 59 -6.78 -5.26 1.05
C GLU A 59 -7.84 -5.52 -0.03
N CYS A 60 -7.66 -6.62 -0.77
CA CYS A 60 -8.70 -7.16 -1.65
C CYS A 60 -9.52 -8.20 -0.89
N ILE A 61 -10.80 -7.93 -0.71
CA ILE A 61 -11.71 -8.72 0.11
C ILE A 61 -12.77 -9.37 -0.79
N GLY A 62 -12.96 -10.68 -0.65
CA GLY A 62 -14.02 -11.41 -1.34
C GLY A 62 -15.40 -11.09 -0.78
N LYS A 63 -16.31 -10.58 -1.61
CA LYS A 63 -17.70 -10.25 -1.27
C LYS A 63 -18.69 -11.40 -1.42
N GLY A 64 -18.31 -12.49 -2.10
CA GLY A 64 -19.22 -13.62 -2.39
C GLY A 64 -20.33 -13.30 -3.42
N LYS A 65 -20.25 -12.18 -4.15
CA LYS A 65 -21.22 -11.79 -5.18
C LYS A 65 -20.70 -12.16 -6.57
N ALA A 66 -21.51 -12.85 -7.38
CA ALA A 66 -21.09 -13.30 -8.72
C ALA A 66 -20.70 -12.15 -9.67
N ARG A 67 -21.45 -11.04 -9.68
CA ARG A 67 -21.22 -9.90 -10.59
C ARG A 67 -20.12 -8.93 -10.10
N ALA A 68 -19.80 -8.93 -8.81
CA ALA A 68 -18.80 -8.06 -8.20
C ALA A 68 -18.13 -8.80 -7.02
N PRO A 69 -17.25 -9.78 -7.32
CA PRO A 69 -16.76 -10.72 -6.32
C PRO A 69 -15.77 -10.13 -5.32
N TYR A 70 -15.22 -8.95 -5.61
CA TYR A 70 -14.20 -8.32 -4.78
C TYR A 70 -14.56 -6.88 -4.41
N GLU A 71 -14.02 -6.44 -3.28
CA GLU A 71 -13.91 -5.04 -2.90
C GLU A 71 -12.50 -4.70 -2.43
N PHE A 72 -12.18 -3.41 -2.49
CA PHE A 72 -10.93 -2.89 -1.96
C PHE A 72 -11.24 -2.02 -0.74
N GLY A 73 -10.67 -2.37 0.40
CA GLY A 73 -10.87 -1.61 1.64
C GLY A 73 -10.02 -2.15 2.79
N CYS A 74 -10.16 -1.53 3.96
CA CYS A 74 -9.46 -1.92 5.17
C CYS A 74 -10.42 -2.70 6.07
N LYS A 75 -10.08 -3.94 6.40
CA LYS A 75 -10.88 -4.72 7.35
C LYS A 75 -10.61 -4.23 8.76
N VAL A 76 -11.64 -3.71 9.42
CA VAL A 76 -11.56 -3.23 10.81
C VAL A 76 -12.50 -4.02 11.72
N SER A 77 -12.12 -4.16 12.98
CA SER A 77 -12.97 -4.73 14.03
C SER A 77 -13.21 -3.65 15.08
N ILE A 78 -14.47 -3.41 15.45
CA ILE A 78 -14.85 -2.40 16.44
C ILE A 78 -15.39 -3.13 17.67
N ALA A 79 -14.85 -2.83 18.85
CA ALA A 79 -15.37 -3.29 20.13
C ALA A 79 -15.75 -2.07 20.97
N THR A 80 -16.96 -2.07 21.51
CA THR A 80 -17.45 -1.01 22.40
C THR A 80 -17.48 -1.54 23.83
N PRO A 81 -16.95 -0.80 24.82
CA PRO A 81 -17.06 -1.21 26.22
C PRO A 81 -18.52 -1.20 26.66
N VAL A 82 -18.90 -2.13 27.53
CA VAL A 82 -20.29 -2.26 28.07
C VAL A 82 -20.65 -1.07 28.98
N THR A 83 -19.66 -0.42 29.56
CA THR A 83 -19.84 0.72 30.46
C THR A 83 -19.55 2.04 29.76
N SER A 84 -20.31 3.09 30.11
CA SER A 84 -20.05 4.45 29.62
C SER A 84 -18.60 4.89 29.91
N PRO A 85 -17.96 5.61 28.98
CA PRO A 85 -16.67 6.23 29.22
C PRO A 85 -16.75 7.15 30.44
N LYS A 86 -15.74 7.10 31.31
CA LYS A 86 -15.61 8.07 32.41
C LYS A 86 -15.15 9.41 31.83
N GLY A 87 -16.07 10.20 31.30
CA GLY A 87 -15.84 11.59 30.88
C GLY A 87 -16.19 11.88 29.42
N GLY A 88 -16.87 13.01 29.23
CA GLY A 88 -16.96 13.76 27.98
C GLY A 88 -16.25 15.10 28.13
#